data_AF-A0A0M1I4U9-F1
#
_entry.id   AF-A0A0M1I4U9-F1
#
_cell.length_a   1.000
_cell.length_b   1.000
_cell.length_c   1.000
_cell.angle_alpha   90.00
_cell.angle_beta   90.00
_cell.angle_gamma   90.00
#
_symmetry.space_group_name_H-M   'P 1'
#
loop_
_entity.id
_entity.type
_entity.pdbx_description
1 polymer ?
#
loop_
_entity_poly.entity_id
_entity_poly.type
_entity_poly.pdbx_seq_one_letter_code
_entity_poly.pdbx_strand_id
1 'polypeptide(L)'
;MNQTRVKIESLLKISHDLTFDEQDIKGSVRLKNESDISLLNEFNDGLIDDLSFKLNVYRFSIGDDVQYTLSLYRTDDQFASYQNFIFHQFNFNQNPILAIDYIIYEEFHDINKGEIAISNNLKLFSEFIKILSEKYFYRESQIILFSKTHCEINIQPRNYQKYIDLAKVYNDLKLDIHLREIINWLSSENKNTDENLSKALAVHQSERYSIAATEFIDNLITLDKNERVFNLLKNIDVIYPAILSKYFLYLDNF
;
A
#
# COMPACT_ATOMS: atom_id res chain seq x y z
N MET A 1 16.45 0.24 -16.78
CA MET A 1 15.07 -0.28 -16.93
C MET A 1 15.10 -1.74 -16.52
N ASN A 2 14.29 -2.16 -15.55
CA ASN A 2 14.31 -3.54 -15.03
C ASN A 2 13.87 -4.49 -16.16
N GLN A 3 14.76 -5.40 -16.59
CA GLN A 3 14.46 -6.33 -17.70
C GLN A 3 13.32 -7.29 -17.35
N THR A 4 13.24 -7.75 -16.09
CA THR A 4 12.17 -8.62 -15.59
C THR A 4 10.80 -7.97 -15.75
N ARG A 5 10.69 -6.70 -15.36
CA ARG A 5 9.47 -5.89 -15.54
C ARG A 5 8.99 -5.89 -16.99
N VAL A 6 9.88 -5.56 -17.93
CA VAL A 6 9.52 -5.44 -19.36
C VAL A 6 9.03 -6.78 -19.93
N LYS A 7 9.63 -7.89 -19.49
CA LYS A 7 9.23 -9.24 -19.91
C LYS A 7 7.86 -9.61 -19.36
N ILE A 8 7.60 -9.34 -18.08
CA ILE A 8 6.28 -9.59 -17.47
C ILE A 8 5.21 -8.71 -18.11
N GLU A 9 5.46 -7.41 -18.28
CA GLU A 9 4.52 -6.52 -18.99
C GLU A 9 4.25 -6.99 -20.42
N SER A 10 5.27 -7.48 -21.13
CA SER A 10 5.12 -8.06 -22.47
C SER A 10 4.26 -9.32 -22.46
N LEU A 11 4.48 -10.22 -21.50
CA LEU A 11 3.69 -11.43 -21.30
C LEU A 11 2.22 -11.08 -21.03
N LEU A 12 1.95 -10.14 -20.14
CA LEU A 12 0.60 -9.69 -19.79
C LEU A 12 -0.14 -9.11 -21.00
N LYS A 13 0.53 -8.34 -21.87
CA LYS A 13 -0.08 -7.76 -23.08
C LYS A 13 -0.58 -8.80 -24.07
N ILE A 14 0.09 -9.95 -24.17
CA ILE A 14 -0.30 -11.03 -25.10
C ILE A 14 -1.20 -12.07 -24.44
N SER A 15 -1.42 -11.97 -23.14
CA SER A 15 -2.21 -12.93 -22.36
C SER A 15 -3.71 -12.64 -22.39
N HIS A 16 -4.51 -13.69 -22.19
CA HIS A 16 -5.94 -13.63 -21.91
C HIS A 16 -6.27 -14.52 -20.71
N ASP A 17 -7.52 -14.43 -20.23
CA ASP A 17 -8.02 -15.15 -19.05
C ASP A 17 -7.13 -14.98 -17.81
N LEU A 18 -6.61 -13.76 -17.64
CA LEU A 18 -5.71 -13.40 -16.56
C LEU A 18 -6.44 -13.40 -15.21
N THR A 19 -5.80 -14.00 -14.22
CA THR A 19 -6.17 -13.93 -12.81
C THR A 19 -4.95 -13.60 -11.96
N PHE A 20 -5.17 -12.78 -10.95
CA PHE A 20 -4.14 -12.33 -10.02
C PHE A 20 -4.56 -12.79 -8.62
N ASP A 21 -3.70 -13.57 -7.97
CA ASP A 21 -3.98 -14.15 -6.66
C ASP A 21 -2.71 -14.16 -5.83
N GLU A 22 -2.68 -13.34 -4.78
CA GLU A 22 -1.48 -13.13 -3.97
C GLU A 22 -0.25 -12.85 -4.87
N GLN A 23 0.77 -13.71 -4.83
CA GLN A 23 2.02 -13.59 -5.60
C GLN A 23 1.95 -14.20 -7.01
N ASP A 24 0.82 -14.79 -7.38
CA ASP A 24 0.65 -15.55 -8.61
C ASP A 24 -0.15 -14.77 -9.66
N ILE A 25 0.31 -14.87 -10.89
CA ILE A 25 -0.34 -14.42 -12.11
C ILE A 25 -0.60 -15.68 -12.95
N LYS A 26 -1.86 -15.99 -13.23
CA LYS A 26 -2.24 -17.12 -14.09
C LYS A 26 -2.93 -16.59 -15.32
N GLY A 27 -2.66 -17.18 -16.47
CA GLY A 27 -3.29 -16.79 -17.72
C GLY A 27 -2.97 -17.76 -18.84
N SER A 28 -3.44 -17.40 -20.02
CA SER A 28 -3.22 -18.15 -21.25
C SER A 28 -2.67 -17.22 -22.32
N VAL A 29 -1.79 -17.73 -23.19
CA VAL A 29 -1.25 -16.99 -24.33
C VAL A 29 -1.56 -17.76 -25.61
N ARG A 30 -2.28 -17.12 -26.52
CA ARG A 30 -2.43 -17.61 -27.88
C ARG A 30 -1.27 -17.15 -28.75
N LEU A 31 -0.43 -18.09 -29.18
CA LEU A 31 0.80 -17.81 -29.91
C LEU A 31 0.51 -17.44 -31.36
N LYS A 32 0.89 -16.23 -31.77
CA LYS A 32 0.62 -15.70 -33.13
C LYS A 32 1.88 -15.65 -34.00
N ASN A 33 3.05 -15.55 -33.38
CA ASN A 33 4.32 -15.36 -34.07
C ASN A 33 5.50 -15.98 -33.30
N GLU A 34 6.69 -15.97 -33.90
CA GLU A 34 7.93 -16.48 -33.29
C GLU A 34 8.38 -15.69 -32.06
N SER A 35 8.06 -14.38 -31.97
CA SER A 35 8.41 -13.60 -30.77
C SER A 35 7.62 -14.01 -29.53
N ASP A 36 6.36 -14.45 -29.69
CA ASP A 36 5.54 -14.97 -28.59
C ASP A 36 6.15 -16.28 -28.06
N ILE A 37 6.58 -17.17 -28.97
CA ILE A 37 7.29 -18.42 -28.64
C ILE A 37 8.59 -18.13 -27.89
N SER A 38 9.40 -17.20 -28.42
CA SER A 38 10.66 -16.80 -27.80
C SER A 38 10.45 -16.28 -26.38
N LEU A 39 9.43 -15.44 -26.17
CA LEU A 39 9.12 -14.90 -24.85
C LEU A 39 8.77 -16.01 -23.85
N LEU A 40 7.89 -16.95 -24.22
CA LEU A 40 7.53 -18.06 -23.34
C LEU A 40 8.71 -18.99 -23.04
N ASN A 41 9.57 -19.26 -24.03
CA ASN A 41 10.77 -20.06 -23.81
C ASN A 41 11.73 -19.38 -22.84
N GLU A 42 11.92 -18.05 -22.93
CA GLU A 42 12.77 -17.32 -21.98
C GLU A 42 12.30 -17.47 -20.52
N PHE A 43 10.98 -17.42 -20.30
CA PHE A 43 10.41 -17.67 -18.99
C PHE A 43 10.58 -19.13 -18.55
N ASN A 44 10.30 -20.08 -19.44
CA ASN A 44 10.37 -21.52 -19.14
C ASN A 44 11.79 -22.03 -18.89
N ASP A 45 12.78 -21.46 -19.56
CA ASP A 45 14.19 -21.80 -19.40
C ASP A 45 14.79 -21.23 -18.11
N GLY A 46 14.01 -20.46 -17.32
CA GLY A 46 14.46 -19.86 -16.07
C GLY A 46 15.47 -18.73 -16.27
N LEU A 47 15.46 -18.07 -17.43
CA LEU A 47 16.37 -16.97 -17.75
C LEU A 47 15.95 -15.63 -17.11
N ILE A 48 14.99 -15.66 -16.19
CA ILE A 48 14.52 -14.50 -15.46
C ILE A 48 14.60 -14.83 -13.98
N ASP A 49 15.51 -14.14 -13.28
CA ASP A 49 15.74 -14.31 -11.86
C ASP A 49 14.50 -13.88 -11.03
N ASP A 50 14.41 -14.39 -9.79
CA ASP A 50 13.43 -14.00 -8.76
C ASP A 50 11.95 -14.29 -9.08
N LEU A 51 11.69 -15.20 -10.00
CA LEU A 51 10.35 -15.70 -10.31
C LEU A 51 10.32 -17.21 -10.58
N SER A 52 9.14 -17.81 -10.40
CA SER A 52 8.85 -19.16 -10.91
C SER A 52 7.87 -19.05 -12.05
N PHE A 53 8.21 -19.63 -13.18
CA PHE A 53 7.30 -19.76 -14.31
C PHE A 53 7.01 -21.24 -14.58
N LYS A 54 5.73 -21.57 -14.73
CA LYS A 54 5.29 -22.93 -15.02
C LYS A 54 4.32 -22.92 -16.18
N LEU A 55 4.60 -23.77 -17.15
CA LEU A 55 3.71 -24.05 -18.27
C LEU A 55 2.92 -25.33 -18.01
N ASN A 56 1.68 -25.37 -18.49
CA ASN A 56 0.87 -26.60 -18.48
C ASN A 56 1.24 -27.56 -19.62
N VAL A 57 2.09 -27.12 -20.55
CA VAL A 57 2.56 -27.89 -21.72
C VAL A 57 4.07 -27.75 -21.89
N TYR A 58 4.71 -28.82 -22.37
CA TYR A 58 6.17 -28.87 -22.55
C TYR A 58 6.64 -28.41 -23.94
N ARG A 59 5.75 -28.46 -24.93
CA ARG A 59 6.01 -28.03 -26.32
C ARG A 59 4.81 -27.27 -26.83
N PHE A 60 5.07 -26.22 -27.61
CA PHE A 60 4.06 -25.36 -28.19
C PHE A 60 4.55 -24.78 -29.52
N SER A 61 3.62 -24.37 -30.36
CA SER A 61 3.84 -23.86 -31.71
C SER A 61 2.88 -22.71 -32.02
N ILE A 62 3.13 -21.98 -33.10
CA ILE A 62 2.22 -20.92 -33.56
C ILE A 62 0.80 -21.50 -33.72
N GLY A 63 -0.17 -20.83 -33.14
CA GLY A 63 -1.58 -21.22 -33.12
C GLY A 63 -2.02 -21.86 -31.79
N ASP A 64 -1.10 -22.39 -30.99
CA ASP A 64 -1.40 -23.00 -29.70
C ASP A 64 -1.84 -21.96 -28.67
N ASP A 65 -2.67 -22.41 -27.75
CA ASP A 65 -3.09 -21.67 -26.57
C ASP A 65 -2.41 -22.27 -25.34
N VAL A 66 -1.50 -21.53 -24.74
CA VAL A 66 -0.58 -22.01 -23.71
C VAL A 66 -0.92 -21.38 -22.38
N GLN A 67 -1.38 -22.21 -21.44
CA GLN A 67 -1.61 -21.81 -20.06
C GLN A 67 -0.32 -21.76 -19.26
N TYR A 68 -0.21 -20.73 -18.42
CA TYR A 68 0.94 -20.51 -17.55
C TYR A 68 0.55 -20.08 -16.13
N THR A 69 1.48 -20.29 -15.20
CA THR A 69 1.48 -19.68 -13.87
C THR A 69 2.83 -19.02 -13.65
N LEU A 70 2.80 -17.73 -13.35
CA LEU A 70 3.95 -16.91 -12.99
C LEU A 70 3.82 -16.55 -11.51
N SER A 71 4.75 -17.00 -10.68
CA SER A 71 4.85 -16.67 -9.26
C SER A 71 6.02 -15.71 -9.04
N LEU A 72 5.77 -14.56 -8.44
CA LEU A 72 6.81 -13.58 -8.12
C LEU A 72 7.34 -13.82 -6.71
N TYR A 73 8.62 -14.20 -6.58
CA TYR A 73 9.24 -14.43 -5.27
C TYR A 73 10.03 -13.20 -4.86
N ARG A 74 9.47 -12.40 -3.96
CA ARG A 74 10.14 -11.26 -3.29
C ARG A 74 10.97 -10.39 -4.25
N THR A 75 10.29 -9.75 -5.16
CA THR A 75 10.80 -8.53 -5.77
C THR A 75 10.43 -7.39 -4.81
N ASP A 76 11.42 -6.72 -4.21
CA ASP A 76 11.20 -5.74 -3.13
C ASP A 76 10.17 -4.65 -3.49
N ASP A 77 10.03 -4.36 -4.78
CA ASP A 77 9.20 -3.31 -5.35
C ASP A 77 8.15 -3.82 -6.37
N GLN A 78 8.00 -5.12 -6.60
CA GLN A 78 7.04 -5.64 -7.60
C GLN A 78 6.07 -6.66 -7.00
N PHE A 79 4.81 -6.53 -7.39
CA PHE A 79 3.69 -7.24 -6.79
C PHE A 79 2.79 -7.78 -7.89
N ALA A 80 2.40 -9.06 -7.77
CA ALA A 80 1.48 -9.65 -8.73
C ALA A 80 0.09 -9.01 -8.62
N SER A 81 -0.44 -8.93 -7.39
CA SER A 81 -1.79 -8.42 -7.09
C SER A 81 -1.77 -7.26 -6.08
N TYR A 82 -2.88 -6.50 -6.01
CA TYR A 82 -3.13 -5.54 -4.94
C TYR A 82 -3.15 -6.22 -3.58
N GLN A 83 -3.69 -7.44 -3.50
CA GLN A 83 -3.70 -8.24 -2.28
C GLN A 83 -2.27 -8.43 -1.75
N ASN A 84 -1.35 -8.88 -2.60
CA ASN A 84 0.04 -9.07 -2.23
C ASN A 84 0.71 -7.75 -1.81
N PHE A 85 0.50 -6.69 -2.58
CA PHE A 85 0.98 -5.36 -2.23
C PHE A 85 0.53 -4.95 -0.82
N ILE A 86 -0.77 -5.03 -0.51
CA ILE A 86 -1.32 -4.65 0.80
C ILE A 86 -0.71 -5.51 1.91
N PHE A 87 -0.65 -6.83 1.72
CA PHE A 87 -0.07 -7.74 2.71
C PHE A 87 1.38 -7.40 3.05
N HIS A 88 2.20 -7.11 2.05
CA HIS A 88 3.61 -6.82 2.24
C HIS A 88 3.83 -5.41 2.79
N GLN A 89 3.19 -4.39 2.23
CA GLN A 89 3.40 -3.00 2.65
C GLN A 89 2.86 -2.71 4.05
N PHE A 90 1.89 -3.49 4.53
CA PHE A 90 1.29 -3.30 5.86
C PHE A 90 2.00 -4.16 6.94
N ASN A 91 3.03 -4.92 6.56
CA ASN A 91 3.87 -5.68 7.47
C ASN A 91 5.12 -4.88 7.88
N PHE A 92 4.94 -3.92 8.78
CA PHE A 92 6.00 -2.98 9.18
C PHE A 92 7.17 -3.63 9.93
N ASN A 93 6.97 -4.82 10.51
CA ASN A 93 8.03 -5.57 11.15
C ASN A 93 9.06 -6.10 10.15
N GLN A 94 8.62 -6.39 8.92
CA GLN A 94 9.48 -6.91 7.85
C GLN A 94 9.94 -5.81 6.90
N ASN A 95 9.16 -4.73 6.79
CA ASN A 95 9.41 -3.63 5.86
C ASN A 95 9.50 -2.28 6.60
N PRO A 96 10.63 -2.00 7.26
CA PRO A 96 10.83 -0.73 7.97
C PRO A 96 11.02 0.45 7.03
N ILE A 97 11.25 0.21 5.73
CA ILE A 97 11.37 1.24 4.70
C ILE A 97 10.33 0.90 3.62
N LEU A 98 9.46 1.87 3.30
CA LEU A 98 8.51 1.70 2.20
C LEU A 98 9.22 2.10 0.90
N ALA A 99 9.05 1.29 -0.15
CA ALA A 99 9.62 1.61 -1.45
C ALA A 99 9.00 2.90 -2.02
N ILE A 100 9.83 3.75 -2.63
CA ILE A 100 9.36 5.00 -3.25
C ILE A 100 8.52 4.69 -4.47
N ASP A 101 8.98 3.75 -5.30
CA ASP A 101 8.28 3.28 -6.48
C ASP A 101 8.01 1.79 -6.33
N TYR A 102 6.86 1.35 -6.82
CA TYR A 102 6.49 -0.05 -6.88
C TYR A 102 5.69 -0.33 -8.15
N ILE A 103 5.51 -1.60 -8.44
CA ILE A 103 4.77 -2.10 -9.60
C ILE A 103 3.74 -3.10 -9.10
N ILE A 104 2.47 -2.89 -9.48
CA ILE A 104 1.40 -3.86 -9.27
C ILE A 104 0.97 -4.34 -10.65
N TYR A 105 1.23 -5.60 -10.98
CA TYR A 105 0.96 -6.14 -12.30
C TYR A 105 -0.53 -6.26 -12.62
N GLU A 106 -1.36 -6.52 -11.61
CA GLU A 106 -2.81 -6.39 -11.68
C GLU A 106 -3.23 -4.97 -12.11
N GLU A 107 -2.68 -3.92 -11.49
CA GLU A 107 -2.95 -2.53 -11.86
C GLU A 107 -2.52 -2.23 -13.30
N PHE A 108 -1.33 -2.67 -13.70
CA PHE A 108 -0.85 -2.51 -15.08
C PHE A 108 -1.84 -3.11 -16.09
N HIS A 109 -2.34 -4.31 -15.80
CA HIS A 109 -3.33 -4.98 -16.63
C HIS A 109 -4.68 -4.23 -16.63
N ASP A 110 -5.15 -3.78 -15.47
CA ASP A 110 -6.44 -3.09 -15.33
C ASP A 110 -6.43 -1.74 -16.07
N ILE A 111 -5.33 -0.98 -15.99
CA ILE A 111 -5.16 0.27 -16.75
C ILE A 111 -5.23 0.02 -18.26
N ASN A 112 -4.63 -1.08 -18.75
CA ASN A 112 -4.73 -1.44 -20.17
C ASN A 112 -6.17 -1.80 -20.59
N LYS A 113 -7.06 -2.10 -19.64
CA LYS A 113 -8.50 -2.28 -19.85
C LYS A 113 -9.33 -1.01 -19.66
N GLY A 114 -8.69 0.11 -19.32
CA GLY A 114 -9.34 1.42 -19.14
C GLY A 114 -9.72 1.75 -17.69
N GLU A 115 -9.30 0.94 -16.72
CA GLU A 115 -9.49 1.25 -15.30
C GLU A 115 -8.52 2.34 -14.83
N ILE A 116 -8.88 3.03 -13.75
CA ILE A 116 -8.05 4.08 -13.14
C ILE A 116 -7.09 3.45 -12.12
N ALA A 117 -5.83 3.87 -12.15
CA ALA A 117 -4.82 3.51 -11.16
C ALA A 117 -5.23 3.97 -9.75
N ILE A 118 -5.16 3.08 -8.77
CA ILE A 118 -5.48 3.36 -7.36
C ILE A 118 -4.29 3.20 -6.43
N SER A 119 -3.16 2.70 -6.94
CA SER A 119 -2.00 2.34 -6.12
C SER A 119 -1.42 3.53 -5.37
N ASN A 120 -1.46 4.74 -5.94
CA ASN A 120 -1.06 5.98 -5.26
C ASN A 120 -1.81 6.19 -3.93
N ASN A 121 -3.12 5.89 -3.88
CA ASN A 121 -3.90 6.00 -2.65
C ASN A 121 -3.57 4.87 -1.68
N LEU A 122 -3.35 3.65 -2.17
CA LEU A 122 -2.93 2.52 -1.34
C LEU A 122 -1.55 2.79 -0.69
N LYS A 123 -0.65 3.49 -1.37
CA LYS A 123 0.62 3.97 -0.80
C LYS A 123 0.41 5.01 0.28
N LEU A 124 -0.47 5.99 0.05
CA LEU A 124 -0.80 6.96 1.11
C LEU A 124 -1.39 6.26 2.33
N PHE A 125 -2.20 5.20 2.14
CA PHE A 125 -2.71 4.40 3.25
C PHE A 125 -1.57 3.70 4.02
N SER A 126 -0.63 3.04 3.33
CA SER A 126 0.49 2.37 3.99
C SER A 126 1.40 3.37 4.71
N GLU A 127 1.71 4.51 4.10
CA GLU A 127 2.50 5.59 4.70
C GLU A 127 1.84 6.15 5.96
N PHE A 128 0.56 6.49 5.89
CA PHE A 128 -0.18 7.01 7.03
C PHE A 128 -0.20 6.02 8.19
N ILE A 129 -0.58 4.77 7.94
CA ILE A 129 -0.67 3.73 8.98
C ILE A 129 0.73 3.45 9.57
N LYS A 130 1.79 3.51 8.75
CA LYS A 130 3.17 3.37 9.23
C LYS A 130 3.58 4.52 10.14
N ILE A 131 3.26 5.77 9.77
CA ILE A 131 3.55 6.92 10.65
C ILE A 131 2.84 6.74 12.00
N LEU A 132 1.59 6.28 12.00
CA LEU A 132 0.89 5.99 13.25
C LEU A 132 1.60 4.88 14.05
N SER A 133 2.08 3.82 13.40
CA SER A 133 2.80 2.73 14.10
C SER A 133 4.16 3.14 14.65
N GLU A 134 4.80 4.16 14.06
CA GLU A 134 6.06 4.73 14.56
C GLU A 134 5.85 5.73 15.70
N LYS A 135 4.78 6.54 15.64
CA LYS A 135 4.52 7.61 16.63
C LYS A 135 3.73 7.12 17.84
N TYR A 136 3.03 6.00 17.73
CA TYR A 136 2.26 5.40 18.81
C TYR A 136 2.74 3.97 19.12
N PHE A 137 2.24 3.37 20.19
CA PHE A 137 2.66 2.02 20.55
C PHE A 137 2.12 1.01 19.55
N TYR A 138 3.00 0.24 18.91
CA TYR A 138 2.64 -0.77 17.93
C TYR A 138 3.02 -2.17 18.41
N ARG A 139 2.06 -3.09 18.38
CA ARG A 139 2.26 -4.50 18.73
C ARG A 139 1.30 -5.40 17.95
N GLU A 140 1.79 -6.54 17.45
CA GLU A 140 0.94 -7.58 16.85
C GLU A 140 -0.02 -7.06 15.77
N SER A 141 0.45 -6.16 14.89
CA SER A 141 -0.38 -5.51 13.86
C SER A 141 -1.50 -4.61 14.40
N GLN A 142 -1.31 -4.06 15.60
CA GLN A 142 -2.24 -3.12 16.24
C GLN A 142 -1.50 -1.86 16.64
N ILE A 143 -2.12 -0.71 16.35
CA ILE A 143 -1.68 0.58 16.87
C ILE A 143 -2.51 0.85 18.12
N ILE A 144 -1.83 1.11 19.24
CA ILE A 144 -2.46 1.34 20.54
C ILE A 144 -2.23 2.79 20.93
N LEU A 145 -3.34 3.52 21.08
CA LEU A 145 -3.38 4.89 21.55
C LEU A 145 -3.67 4.89 23.05
N PHE A 146 -2.69 5.33 23.82
CA PHE A 146 -2.83 5.57 25.26
C PHE A 146 -3.05 7.07 25.50
N SER A 147 -4.30 7.51 25.43
CA SER A 147 -4.72 8.84 25.92
C SER A 147 -5.57 8.66 27.19
N LYS A 148 -6.48 9.59 27.49
CA LYS A 148 -7.48 9.48 28.56
C LYS A 148 -8.31 8.20 28.50
N THR A 149 -8.46 7.64 27.30
CA THR A 149 -9.13 6.37 27.01
C THR A 149 -8.25 5.52 26.10
N HIS A 150 -8.31 4.20 26.29
CA HIS A 150 -7.55 3.23 25.51
C HIS A 150 -8.25 2.91 24.19
N CYS A 151 -7.54 3.01 23.06
CA CYS A 151 -8.05 2.62 21.75
C CYS A 151 -7.03 1.79 20.97
N GLU A 152 -7.45 0.61 20.55
CA GLU A 152 -6.74 -0.25 19.61
C GLU A 152 -7.26 0.00 18.19
N ILE A 153 -6.34 0.13 17.23
CA ILE A 153 -6.61 0.20 15.80
C ILE A 153 -5.92 -1.01 15.16
N ASN A 154 -6.72 -2.02 14.82
CA ASN A 154 -6.22 -3.23 14.19
C ASN A 154 -5.93 -2.95 12.72
N ILE A 155 -4.69 -3.22 12.28
CA ILE A 155 -4.35 -3.24 10.87
C ILE A 155 -4.91 -4.55 10.29
N GLN A 156 -5.66 -4.48 9.20
CA GLN A 156 -6.42 -5.62 8.66
C GLN A 156 -6.00 -5.97 7.22
N PRO A 157 -4.73 -6.32 6.92
CA PRO A 157 -4.29 -6.55 5.54
C PRO A 157 -5.08 -7.67 4.83
N ARG A 158 -5.60 -8.63 5.59
CA ARG A 158 -6.47 -9.71 5.08
C ARG A 158 -7.79 -9.20 4.51
N ASN A 159 -8.26 -8.03 4.93
CA ASN A 159 -9.42 -7.36 4.38
C ASN A 159 -9.01 -6.43 3.21
N TYR A 160 -8.11 -6.89 2.34
CA TYR A 160 -7.52 -6.11 1.25
C TYR A 160 -8.56 -5.45 0.33
N GLN A 161 -9.69 -6.14 0.08
CA GLN A 161 -10.79 -5.61 -0.74
C GLN A 161 -11.33 -4.28 -0.18
N LYS A 162 -11.43 -4.12 1.14
CA LYS A 162 -11.88 -2.86 1.75
C LYS A 162 -10.92 -1.71 1.50
N TYR A 163 -9.60 -1.98 1.47
CA TYR A 163 -8.61 -0.96 1.11
C TYR A 163 -8.71 -0.58 -0.37
N ILE A 164 -8.90 -1.55 -1.26
CA ILE A 164 -9.13 -1.30 -2.69
C ILE A 164 -10.37 -0.44 -2.90
N ASP A 165 -11.49 -0.79 -2.27
CA ASP A 165 -12.74 -0.06 -2.38
C ASP A 165 -12.59 1.38 -1.85
N LEU A 166 -11.91 1.57 -0.71
CA LEU A 166 -11.60 2.90 -0.19
C LEU A 166 -10.66 3.69 -1.11
N ALA A 167 -9.67 3.05 -1.71
CA ALA A 167 -8.74 3.71 -2.62
C ALA A 167 -9.45 4.23 -3.89
N LYS A 168 -10.47 3.50 -4.36
CA LYS A 168 -11.36 3.96 -5.44
C LYS A 168 -12.17 5.19 -5.01
N VAL A 169 -12.78 5.14 -3.82
CA VAL A 169 -13.50 6.31 -3.25
C VAL A 169 -12.59 7.53 -3.11
N TYR A 170 -11.34 7.33 -2.69
CA TYR A 170 -10.35 8.41 -2.60
C TYR A 170 -10.05 9.07 -3.95
N ASN A 171 -9.97 8.29 -5.02
CA ASN A 171 -9.79 8.84 -6.37
C ASN A 171 -11.01 9.66 -6.81
N ASP A 172 -12.22 9.15 -6.57
CA ASP A 172 -13.46 9.81 -6.99
C ASP A 172 -13.67 11.13 -6.25
N LEU A 173 -13.39 11.15 -4.94
CA LEU A 173 -13.61 12.28 -4.06
C LEU A 173 -12.38 13.17 -3.86
N LYS A 174 -11.20 12.78 -4.38
CA LYS A 174 -9.91 13.47 -4.22
C LYS A 174 -9.51 13.70 -2.76
N LEU A 175 -9.71 12.68 -1.93
CA LEU A 175 -9.39 12.74 -0.49
C LEU A 175 -7.88 12.61 -0.19
N ASP A 176 -7.08 12.32 -1.22
CA ASP A 176 -5.63 12.14 -1.11
C ASP A 176 -4.92 13.41 -0.59
N ILE A 177 -5.47 14.59 -0.86
CA ILE A 177 -4.94 15.87 -0.38
C ILE A 177 -4.90 15.90 1.15
N HIS A 178 -6.03 15.64 1.81
CA HIS A 178 -6.11 15.65 3.28
C HIS A 178 -5.22 14.58 3.91
N LEU A 179 -5.13 13.41 3.28
CA LEU A 179 -4.25 12.35 3.76
C LEU A 179 -2.76 12.71 3.64
N ARG A 180 -2.35 13.36 2.55
CA ARG A 180 -0.97 13.89 2.41
C ARG A 180 -0.69 14.97 3.44
N GLU A 181 -1.63 15.87 3.69
CA GLU A 181 -1.46 16.94 4.66
C GLU A 181 -1.27 16.40 6.08
N ILE A 182 -2.11 15.45 6.53
CA ILE A 182 -1.94 14.85 7.86
C ILE A 182 -0.65 14.04 7.95
N ILE A 183 -0.25 13.31 6.89
CA ILE A 183 1.05 12.61 6.82
C ILE A 183 2.20 13.60 7.04
N ASN A 184 2.22 14.69 6.28
CA ASN A 184 3.26 15.71 6.37
C ASN A 184 3.31 16.35 7.77
N TRP A 185 2.14 16.65 8.33
CA TRP A 185 2.02 17.27 9.64
C TRP A 185 2.54 16.35 10.76
N LEU A 186 2.15 15.07 10.76
CA LEU A 186 2.62 14.08 11.75
C LEU A 186 4.13 13.78 11.62
N SER A 187 4.65 13.85 10.40
CA SER A 187 6.05 13.56 10.06
C SER A 187 7.00 14.73 10.28
N SER A 188 6.50 15.95 10.50
CA SER A 188 7.38 17.10 10.69
C SER A 188 8.21 16.96 11.98
N GLU A 189 9.52 16.76 11.83
CA GLU A 189 10.49 16.65 12.92
C GLU A 189 11.28 17.94 13.09
N ASN A 190 11.48 18.32 14.34
CA ASN A 190 12.26 19.50 14.70
C ASN A 190 13.70 19.10 15.01
N LYS A 191 14.57 19.05 13.99
CA LYS A 191 16.01 18.80 14.17
C LYS A 191 16.70 20.12 14.53
N ASN A 192 17.01 20.31 15.81
CA ASN A 192 17.77 21.46 16.30
C ASN A 192 18.94 21.02 17.18
N THR A 193 20.06 21.73 17.08
CA THR A 193 21.30 21.45 17.82
C THR A 193 21.37 22.14 19.18
N ASP A 194 20.49 23.09 19.47
CA ASP A 194 20.37 23.72 20.80
C ASP A 194 19.53 22.83 21.74
N GLU A 195 20.10 22.42 22.88
CA GLU A 195 19.45 21.51 23.84
C GLU A 195 18.18 22.09 24.49
N ASN A 196 18.13 23.39 24.79
CA ASN A 196 16.97 24.01 25.42
C ASN A 196 15.83 24.17 24.42
N LEU A 197 16.18 24.59 23.21
CA LEU A 197 15.22 24.68 22.11
C LEU A 197 14.74 23.28 21.69
N SER A 198 15.62 22.28 21.68
CA SER A 198 15.27 20.88 21.43
C SER A 198 14.26 20.34 22.44
N LYS A 199 14.44 20.63 23.75
CA LYS A 199 13.47 20.27 24.78
C LYS A 199 12.11 20.93 24.58
N ALA A 200 12.07 22.23 24.29
CA ALA A 200 10.83 22.94 24.01
C ALA A 200 10.11 22.36 22.77
N LEU A 201 10.86 22.12 21.70
CA LEU A 201 10.33 21.53 20.47
C LEU A 201 9.84 20.09 20.66
N ALA A 202 10.45 19.32 21.56
CA ALA A 202 9.98 17.99 21.94
C ALA A 202 8.65 18.03 22.69
N VAL A 203 8.43 19.02 23.55
CA VAL A 203 7.13 19.24 24.22
C VAL A 203 6.05 19.54 23.19
N HIS A 204 6.31 20.45 22.25
CA HIS A 204 5.36 20.73 21.16
C HIS A 204 5.07 19.50 20.30
N GLN A 205 6.08 18.68 20.01
CA GLN A 205 5.90 17.43 19.28
C GLN A 205 5.04 16.41 20.05
N SER A 206 5.26 16.29 21.36
CA SER A 206 4.45 15.40 22.22
C SER A 206 2.98 15.85 22.27
N GLU A 207 2.74 17.16 22.38
CA GLU A 207 1.38 17.70 22.41
C GLU A 207 0.67 17.48 21.09
N ARG A 208 1.37 17.70 19.97
CA ARG A 208 0.88 17.42 18.63
C ARG A 208 0.32 16.00 18.49
N TYR A 209 1.08 15.00 18.95
CA TYR A 209 0.65 13.59 18.93
C TYR A 209 -0.48 13.30 19.92
N SER A 210 -0.49 13.98 21.07
CA SER A 210 -1.57 13.83 22.06
C SER A 210 -2.91 14.37 21.56
N ILE A 211 -2.90 15.50 20.86
CA ILE A 211 -4.08 16.10 20.22
C ILE A 211 -4.61 15.17 19.11
N ALA A 212 -3.72 14.70 18.23
CA ALA A 212 -4.10 13.78 17.17
C ALA A 212 -4.68 12.46 17.72
N ALA A 213 -4.04 11.87 18.74
CA ALA A 213 -4.55 10.66 19.38
C ALA A 213 -5.94 10.86 19.97
N THR A 214 -6.21 12.01 20.59
CA THR A 214 -7.52 12.33 21.16
C THR A 214 -8.60 12.38 20.07
N GLU A 215 -8.33 13.04 18.95
CA GLU A 215 -9.25 13.08 17.81
C GLU A 215 -9.49 11.70 17.20
N PHE A 216 -8.44 10.91 17.04
CA PHE A 216 -8.59 9.54 16.56
C PHE A 216 -9.48 8.72 17.50
N ILE A 217 -9.27 8.82 18.81
CA ILE A 217 -10.07 8.07 19.79
C ILE A 217 -11.53 8.51 19.77
N ASP A 218 -11.80 9.82 19.77
CA ASP A 218 -13.16 10.37 19.78
C ASP A 218 -13.96 9.87 18.55
N ASN A 219 -13.30 9.72 17.40
CA ASN A 219 -13.91 9.24 16.16
C ASN A 219 -14.02 7.69 16.07
N LEU A 220 -13.29 6.94 16.90
CA LEU A 220 -13.17 5.48 16.77
C LEU A 220 -13.74 4.67 17.94
N ILE A 221 -13.94 5.28 19.12
CA ILE A 221 -14.23 4.55 20.36
C ILE A 221 -15.53 3.74 20.32
N THR A 222 -16.54 4.22 19.59
CA THR A 222 -17.85 3.56 19.45
C THR A 222 -17.89 2.52 18.33
N LEU A 223 -16.80 2.41 17.54
CA LEU A 223 -16.73 1.55 16.37
C LEU A 223 -16.08 0.20 16.67
N ASP A 224 -16.46 -0.81 15.89
CA ASP A 224 -15.86 -2.14 15.93
C ASP A 224 -14.36 -2.07 15.68
N LYS A 225 -13.58 -2.79 16.48
CA LYS A 225 -12.10 -2.75 16.43
C LYS A 225 -11.53 -3.07 15.05
N ASN A 226 -12.18 -3.96 14.29
CA ASN A 226 -11.72 -4.37 12.96
C ASN A 226 -12.09 -3.36 11.87
N GLU A 227 -13.04 -2.45 12.14
CA GLU A 227 -13.44 -1.40 11.21
C GLU A 227 -12.68 -0.08 11.45
N ARG A 228 -11.96 0.06 12.56
CA ARG A 228 -11.35 1.34 12.98
C ARG A 228 -10.34 1.89 11.99
N VAL A 229 -9.47 1.06 11.42
CA VAL A 229 -8.49 1.52 10.42
C VAL A 229 -9.19 2.05 9.16
N PHE A 230 -10.26 1.39 8.74
CA PHE A 230 -11.04 1.79 7.57
C PHE A 230 -11.83 3.08 7.84
N ASN A 231 -12.41 3.22 9.03
CA ASN A 231 -13.11 4.44 9.41
C ASN A 231 -12.16 5.62 9.61
N LEU A 232 -10.96 5.38 10.11
CA LEU A 232 -9.94 6.41 10.23
C LEU A 232 -9.56 6.94 8.85
N LEU A 233 -9.26 6.04 7.90
CA LEU A 233 -8.98 6.42 6.51
C LEU A 233 -10.19 7.10 5.86
N LYS A 234 -11.39 6.57 6.04
CA LYS A 234 -12.60 7.08 5.40
C LYS A 234 -12.94 8.52 5.80
N ASN A 235 -12.67 8.90 7.05
CA ASN A 235 -13.09 10.19 7.61
C ASN A 235 -11.93 11.18 7.80
N ILE A 236 -10.82 11.00 7.08
CA ILE A 236 -9.61 11.80 7.30
C ILE A 236 -9.82 13.29 7.01
N ASP A 237 -10.71 13.60 6.07
CA ASP A 237 -11.15 14.93 5.67
C ASP A 237 -11.88 15.69 6.78
N VAL A 238 -12.53 14.97 7.69
CA VAL A 238 -13.18 15.54 8.88
C VAL A 238 -12.20 15.60 10.06
N ILE A 239 -11.42 14.53 10.25
CA ILE A 239 -10.52 14.38 11.39
C ILE A 239 -9.36 15.39 11.33
N TYR A 240 -8.74 15.58 10.16
CA TYR A 240 -7.56 16.43 10.06
C TYR A 240 -7.84 17.91 10.38
N PRO A 241 -8.91 18.55 9.86
CA PRO A 241 -9.28 19.91 10.27
C PRO A 241 -9.59 20.03 11.77
N ALA A 242 -10.20 19.01 12.39
CA ALA A 242 -10.46 19.01 13.83
C ALA A 242 -9.16 19.00 14.65
N ILE A 243 -8.18 18.17 14.24
CA ILE A 243 -6.83 18.16 14.82
C ILE A 243 -6.19 19.54 14.73
N LEU A 244 -6.20 20.16 13.54
CA LEU A 244 -5.61 21.48 13.36
C LEU A 244 -6.28 22.55 14.23
N SER A 245 -7.62 22.54 14.30
CA SER A 245 -8.38 23.47 15.14
C SER A 245 -7.98 23.36 16.62
N LYS A 246 -7.89 22.14 17.17
CA LYS A 246 -7.42 21.92 18.55
C LYS A 246 -5.94 22.32 18.72
N TYR A 247 -5.10 22.08 17.72
CA TYR A 247 -3.69 22.47 17.75
C TYR A 247 -3.50 23.99 17.74
N PHE A 248 -4.28 24.73 16.95
CA PHE A 248 -4.26 26.20 16.97
C PHE A 248 -4.67 26.76 18.34
N LEU A 249 -5.71 26.21 18.96
CA LEU A 249 -6.09 26.59 20.33
C LEU A 249 -4.98 26.33 21.35
N TYR A 250 -4.20 25.25 21.19
CA TYR A 250 -3.02 25.01 22.02
C TYR A 250 -1.95 26.10 21.81
N LEU A 251 -1.67 26.46 20.56
CA LEU A 251 -0.69 27.51 20.25
C LEU A 251 -1.12 28.89 20.76
N ASP A 252 -2.41 29.23 20.72
CA ASP A 252 -2.93 30.50 21.26
C ASP A 252 -2.74 30.63 22.79
N ASN A 253 -2.55 29.51 23.49
CA ASN A 253 -2.31 29.45 24.93
C ASN A 253 -0.81 29.45 25.31
N PHE A 254 0.10 29.54 24.34
CA PHE A 254 1.56 29.45 24.52
C PHE A 254 2.24 30.79 24.22
#